data_AF-A0A2G0CEN1-F1
#
_entry.id   AF-A0A2G0CEN1-F1
#
_cell.length_a   1.000
_cell.length_b   1.000
_cell.length_c   1.000
_cell.angle_alpha   90.00
_cell.angle_beta   90.00
_cell.angle_gamma   90.00
#
_symmetry.space_group_name_H-M   'P 1'
#
loop_
_entity.id
_entity.type
_entity.pdbx_description
1 polymer ?
#
loop_
_entity_poly.entity_id
_entity_poly.type
_entity_poly.pdbx_seq_one_letter_code
_entity_poly.pdbx_strand_id
1 'polypeptide(L)'
;MRHSYLLVVAMLLPLFTYAQSGNSTDGVSSEFFDVIFTETAYSTWDDRGSGADRDVTFWQPVAKPGYFVFGDMVTDKYMSRIYTASNGGSYASLSADDKKLMPFTIALRPKPGYENLLKVPTGFQEVWNDAGSGANRDGRVFRILCPGTSVALGMIATNGSSPEPRKNDCRCIEKTAFSKTKNKTVQLIMPAAPQSIAPTGIRAYWDDAGSGADRDIAVFQIGVKQGIKGGQDELVIPPSTFLASNSGSRFPDDKAYALVLQFQTDLTQPVELPTFPELTGPQPINFGSNFVTTNTYQVPCFSVVDNSYNSLLEQFRESPVYTVHRTTRYELVDQSTTGQNTDGVLTFAYTVGITNEENHAASLGLTRGFSVTAGVSGGVPGVGEASVEVTSSIEISASYSWGGSVATTEEKTYGAELPLRPYQTYGAIYQAIDDYVIKRKDGTEVGGANFRNGSKNYHLVAWPSQDPNAAKPAPAAPIAGRATPAIPGGTTLEVGKQYFSPNRQYYMIHQPDGNFVIYNSSNNHFVWGSYNNLGAPLDPAGRYVMQSDGNLSFLNPNNEQLWSTRTRVAGSGLQLSDNGKLEIVSPANQVIWRTN
;
A
#
# COMPACT_ATOMS: atom_id res chain seq x y z
N MET A 1 64.59 -14.85 -1.05
CA MET A 1 63.28 -15.52 -1.16
C MET A 1 62.34 -14.48 -1.78
N ARG A 2 61.82 -14.65 -3.00
CA ARG A 2 60.52 -15.29 -3.32
C ARG A 2 59.40 -14.82 -2.35
N HIS A 3 58.22 -14.31 -2.71
CA HIS A 3 57.50 -13.95 -3.96
C HIS A 3 56.34 -12.98 -3.54
N SER A 4 55.68 -12.14 -4.34
CA SER A 4 55.84 -11.58 -5.70
C SER A 4 54.88 -10.37 -5.83
N TYR A 5 55.09 -9.44 -6.78
CA TYR A 5 54.14 -8.34 -7.09
C TYR A 5 53.34 -8.66 -8.37
N LEU A 6 52.00 -8.63 -8.32
CA LEU A 6 51.13 -8.66 -9.52
C LEU A 6 49.70 -8.15 -9.17
N LEU A 7 49.17 -7.23 -10.00
CA LEU A 7 47.73 -6.86 -10.15
C LEU A 7 47.01 -6.18 -8.94
N VAL A 8 45.97 -5.34 -9.12
CA VAL A 8 45.48 -4.62 -10.32
C VAL A 8 44.76 -3.31 -9.94
N VAL A 9 44.61 -2.43 -10.93
CA VAL A 9 43.79 -1.21 -11.00
C VAL A 9 42.55 -1.20 -10.10
N ALA A 10 42.42 -0.17 -9.24
CA ALA A 10 41.17 0.15 -8.56
C ALA A 10 40.21 0.88 -9.52
N MET A 11 39.15 0.19 -9.97
CA MET A 11 37.99 0.83 -10.58
C MET A 11 36.93 1.11 -9.52
N LEU A 12 36.41 2.33 -9.52
CA LEU A 12 35.27 2.75 -8.69
C LEU A 12 33.97 2.10 -9.21
N LEU A 13 33.28 1.36 -8.34
CA LEU A 13 31.89 0.94 -8.53
C LEU A 13 31.07 1.40 -7.32
N PRO A 14 29.85 1.94 -7.52
CA PRO A 14 29.00 2.33 -6.41
C PRO A 14 28.42 1.09 -5.72
N LEU A 15 28.77 0.90 -4.45
CA LEU A 15 28.17 -0.12 -3.60
C LEU A 15 26.73 0.28 -3.23
N PHE A 16 25.76 -0.16 -4.04
CA PHE A 16 24.40 -0.35 -3.54
C PHE A 16 24.37 -1.58 -2.62
N THR A 17 24.73 -1.37 -1.35
CA THR A 17 24.52 -2.38 -0.30
C THR A 17 23.03 -2.50 -0.01
N TYR A 18 22.36 -3.42 -0.71
CA TYR A 18 21.06 -3.93 -0.29
C TYR A 18 21.21 -4.60 1.08
N ALA A 19 20.76 -3.93 2.13
CA ALA A 19 20.88 -4.42 3.49
C ALA A 19 19.88 -5.55 3.75
N GLN A 20 20.24 -6.79 3.40
CA GLN A 20 19.57 -7.97 3.98
C GLN A 20 19.92 -8.04 5.47
N SER A 21 19.01 -7.54 6.30
CA SER A 21 19.12 -7.63 7.75
C SER A 21 18.81 -9.05 8.25
N GLY A 22 19.86 -9.83 8.52
CA GLY A 22 19.96 -10.84 9.58
C GLY A 22 18.86 -11.91 9.71
N ASN A 23 19.23 -13.18 9.52
CA ASN A 23 18.42 -14.37 9.79
C ASN A 23 17.73 -14.39 11.17
N SER A 24 16.41 -14.20 11.19
CA SER A 24 15.44 -15.01 11.96
C SER A 24 14.02 -14.72 11.47
N THR A 25 13.40 -15.62 10.70
CA THR A 25 12.15 -15.37 9.94
C THR A 25 10.87 -15.62 10.74
N ASP A 26 10.86 -15.28 12.03
CA ASP A 26 9.81 -15.65 13.01
C ASP A 26 8.70 -14.60 13.16
N GLY A 27 8.63 -13.59 12.29
CA GLY A 27 7.67 -12.49 12.40
C GLY A 27 7.73 -11.48 11.26
N VAL A 28 7.03 -10.36 11.42
CA VAL A 28 6.92 -9.29 10.42
C VAL A 28 7.78 -8.09 10.79
N SER A 29 8.09 -7.24 9.82
CA SER A 29 8.97 -6.09 10.01
C SER A 29 8.34 -4.83 9.40
N SER A 30 8.28 -3.76 10.19
CA SER A 30 7.72 -2.44 9.85
C SER A 30 8.85 -1.42 9.67
N GLU A 31 8.57 -0.14 9.37
CA GLU A 31 9.62 0.88 9.34
C GLU A 31 10.33 1.03 10.71
N PHE A 32 9.57 0.94 11.81
CA PHE A 32 10.04 1.28 13.15
C PHE A 32 10.41 0.07 14.01
N PHE A 33 9.72 -1.06 13.81
CA PHE A 33 9.79 -2.23 14.69
C PHE A 33 9.90 -3.54 13.91
N ASP A 34 10.66 -4.47 14.46
CA ASP A 34 10.43 -5.90 14.21
C ASP A 34 9.36 -6.41 15.18
N VAL A 35 8.47 -7.27 14.69
CA VAL A 35 7.20 -7.61 15.32
C VAL A 35 7.07 -9.13 15.38
N ILE A 36 6.87 -9.67 16.58
CA ILE A 36 6.57 -11.09 16.80
C ILE A 36 5.34 -11.20 17.70
N PHE A 37 4.66 -12.33 17.65
CA PHE A 37 3.83 -12.76 18.78
C PHE A 37 4.68 -13.57 19.76
N THR A 38 4.36 -13.47 21.05
CA THR A 38 4.83 -14.42 22.06
C THR A 38 3.65 -15.14 22.69
N GLU A 39 3.75 -16.47 22.70
CA GLU A 39 2.83 -17.44 23.32
C GLU A 39 3.47 -18.09 24.56
N THR A 40 4.74 -17.78 24.85
CA THR A 40 5.45 -18.28 26.04
C THR A 40 5.13 -17.36 27.20
N ALA A 41 4.60 -17.91 28.30
CA ALA A 41 4.21 -17.12 29.47
C ALA A 41 4.39 -17.86 30.81
N TYR A 42 4.39 -17.09 31.89
CA TYR A 42 4.23 -17.57 33.27
C TYR A 42 2.82 -17.19 33.76
N SER A 43 2.05 -18.13 34.31
CA SER A 43 0.85 -17.81 35.07
C SER A 43 1.26 -17.02 36.31
N THR A 44 0.68 -15.84 36.50
CA THR A 44 0.95 -14.97 37.65
C THR A 44 -0.08 -15.18 38.74
N TRP A 45 -1.37 -15.15 38.41
CA TRP A 45 -2.46 -15.40 39.35
C TRP A 45 -3.62 -16.13 38.66
N ASP A 46 -4.35 -16.94 39.41
CA ASP A 46 -5.65 -17.49 39.05
C ASP A 46 -6.55 -17.45 40.30
N ASP A 47 -7.86 -17.38 40.10
CA ASP A 47 -8.84 -17.16 41.16
C ASP A 47 -9.17 -18.43 41.97
N ARG A 48 -8.35 -19.50 41.85
CA ARG A 48 -8.63 -20.77 42.53
C ARG A 48 -8.70 -20.57 44.03
N GLY A 49 -9.81 -20.99 44.63
CA GLY A 49 -10.06 -20.84 46.07
C GLY A 49 -10.73 -19.53 46.45
N SER A 50 -10.83 -18.56 45.55
CA SER A 50 -11.54 -17.29 45.81
C SER A 50 -13.05 -17.46 45.99
N GLY A 51 -13.64 -18.45 45.32
CA GLY A 51 -15.10 -18.58 45.26
C GLY A 51 -15.78 -17.62 44.28
N ALA A 52 -15.03 -16.95 43.41
CA ALA A 52 -15.59 -16.17 42.31
C ALA A 52 -16.53 -17.03 41.44
N ASP A 53 -17.59 -16.41 40.90
CA ASP A 53 -18.61 -17.06 40.06
C ASP A 53 -18.05 -17.55 38.70
N ARG A 54 -16.81 -17.15 38.36
CA ARG A 54 -16.16 -17.37 37.06
C ARG A 54 -14.66 -17.54 37.21
N ASP A 55 -14.10 -18.48 36.46
CA ASP A 55 -12.66 -18.67 36.35
C ASP A 55 -11.94 -17.51 35.61
N VAL A 56 -10.68 -17.27 35.99
CA VAL A 56 -9.70 -16.45 35.29
C VAL A 56 -8.28 -16.98 35.51
N THR A 57 -7.38 -16.67 34.58
CA THR A 57 -5.93 -16.79 34.80
C THR A 57 -5.22 -15.62 34.11
N PHE A 58 -4.29 -14.99 34.82
CA PHE A 58 -3.40 -13.95 34.29
C PHE A 58 -2.03 -14.52 33.96
N TRP A 59 -1.40 -13.96 32.92
CA TRP A 59 -0.19 -14.49 32.32
C TRP A 59 0.82 -13.38 32.05
N GLN A 60 2.02 -13.48 32.62
CA GLN A 60 3.19 -12.68 32.23
C GLN A 60 3.82 -13.28 30.95
N PRO A 61 3.77 -12.58 29.81
CA PRO A 61 4.40 -13.02 28.58
C PRO A 61 5.93 -12.90 28.65
N VAL A 62 6.64 -13.79 27.95
CA VAL A 62 8.10 -13.83 27.87
C VAL A 62 8.52 -13.38 26.47
N ALA A 63 9.17 -12.22 26.39
CA ALA A 63 9.74 -11.73 25.13
C ALA A 63 11.05 -12.45 24.77
N LYS A 64 11.33 -12.60 23.47
CA LYS A 64 12.69 -12.96 22.99
C LYS A 64 13.67 -11.82 23.35
N PRO A 65 14.97 -12.11 23.57
CA PRO A 65 15.96 -11.07 23.86
C PRO A 65 15.93 -9.90 22.86
N GLY A 66 15.85 -8.67 23.37
CA GLY A 66 15.75 -7.45 22.57
C GLY A 66 14.32 -7.08 22.12
N TYR A 67 13.32 -7.92 22.37
CA TYR A 67 11.89 -7.58 22.22
C TYR A 67 11.29 -7.20 23.57
N PHE A 68 10.22 -6.40 23.53
CA PHE A 68 9.49 -5.92 24.71
C PHE A 68 7.98 -6.11 24.56
N VAL A 69 7.31 -6.31 25.69
CA VAL A 69 5.85 -6.49 25.80
C VAL A 69 5.18 -5.24 26.37
N PHE A 70 3.86 -5.12 26.22
CA PHE A 70 3.11 -3.90 26.53
C PHE A 70 2.03 -4.08 27.62
N GLY A 71 1.97 -5.27 28.22
CA GLY A 71 1.07 -5.66 29.30
C GLY A 71 1.08 -7.17 29.48
N ASP A 72 0.30 -7.64 30.44
CA ASP A 72 0.02 -9.05 30.69
C ASP A 72 -1.29 -9.48 30.00
N MET A 73 -1.47 -10.80 29.88
CA MET A 73 -2.61 -11.42 29.18
C MET A 73 -3.58 -12.04 30.19
N VAL A 74 -4.83 -12.29 29.75
CA VAL A 74 -5.88 -12.88 30.60
C VAL A 74 -6.71 -13.91 29.83
N THR A 75 -7.09 -15.00 30.49
CA THR A 75 -7.94 -16.10 29.97
C THR A 75 -9.08 -16.41 30.94
N ASP A 76 -10.26 -16.78 30.44
CA ASP A 76 -11.52 -16.98 31.20
C ASP A 76 -11.74 -18.42 31.71
N LYS A 77 -10.66 -19.15 31.98
CA LYS A 77 -10.69 -20.57 32.38
C LYS A 77 -9.54 -20.92 33.31
N TYR A 78 -9.79 -21.83 34.25
CA TYR A 78 -8.72 -22.53 34.95
C TYR A 78 -7.95 -23.45 33.99
N MET A 79 -6.82 -22.97 33.47
CA MET A 79 -5.86 -23.83 32.74
C MET A 79 -5.09 -24.72 33.73
N SER A 80 -5.79 -25.71 34.29
CA SER A 80 -5.31 -26.62 35.34
C SER A 80 -4.16 -27.54 34.89
N ARG A 81 -4.04 -27.73 33.57
CA ARG A 81 -2.84 -28.22 32.89
C ARG A 81 -2.56 -27.30 31.71
N ILE A 82 -1.54 -26.45 31.82
CA ILE A 82 -0.37 -26.53 30.92
C ILE A 82 0.79 -25.64 31.38
N TYR A 83 1.98 -26.05 30.98
CA TYR A 83 3.27 -25.63 31.53
C TYR A 83 3.57 -24.13 31.39
N THR A 84 3.81 -23.51 32.53
CA THR A 84 4.65 -22.31 32.65
C THR A 84 6.12 -22.67 32.52
N ALA A 85 6.94 -21.73 32.02
CA ALA A 85 8.39 -21.94 31.91
C ALA A 85 9.09 -22.13 33.28
N SER A 86 8.40 -21.89 34.40
CA SER A 86 8.90 -22.18 35.77
C SER A 86 9.08 -23.68 36.04
N ASN A 87 8.42 -24.55 35.26
CA ASN A 87 8.44 -26.00 35.46
C ASN A 87 9.19 -26.73 34.33
N GLY A 88 9.83 -26.01 33.39
CA GLY A 88 10.67 -26.60 32.33
C GLY A 88 9.91 -27.30 31.19
N GLY A 89 8.60 -27.07 31.05
CA GLY A 89 7.83 -27.63 29.94
C GLY A 89 8.00 -26.87 28.62
N SER A 90 7.80 -27.58 27.51
CA SER A 90 7.91 -27.02 26.16
C SER A 90 6.53 -26.83 25.54
N TYR A 91 6.37 -25.75 24.76
CA TYR A 91 5.22 -25.58 23.87
C TYR A 91 5.02 -26.79 22.92
N ALA A 92 6.10 -27.51 22.59
CA ALA A 92 6.01 -28.71 21.77
C ALA A 92 5.11 -29.80 22.39
N SER A 93 5.13 -29.96 23.72
CA SER A 93 4.42 -31.05 24.43
C SER A 93 2.93 -30.81 24.71
N LEU A 94 2.37 -29.70 24.24
CA LEU A 94 0.95 -29.38 24.43
C LEU A 94 0.07 -30.12 23.42
N SER A 95 -1.18 -30.45 23.79
CA SER A 95 -2.14 -31.02 22.84
C SER A 95 -2.50 -30.02 21.75
N ALA A 96 -3.03 -30.50 20.62
CA ALA A 96 -3.44 -29.62 19.52
C ALA A 96 -4.56 -28.63 19.92
N ASP A 97 -5.41 -28.99 20.87
CA ASP A 97 -6.50 -28.12 21.33
C ASP A 97 -6.04 -27.13 22.40
N ASP A 98 -5.15 -27.52 23.31
CA ASP A 98 -4.56 -26.60 24.28
C ASP A 98 -3.68 -25.53 23.60
N LYS A 99 -2.99 -25.89 22.50
CA LYS A 99 -2.24 -24.95 21.66
C LYS A 99 -3.11 -23.85 21.05
N LYS A 100 -4.39 -24.13 20.76
CA LYS A 100 -5.37 -23.15 20.26
C LYS A 100 -5.89 -22.22 21.35
N LEU A 101 -5.80 -22.63 22.61
CA LEU A 101 -6.29 -21.89 23.78
C LEU A 101 -5.20 -21.08 24.49
N MET A 102 -3.93 -21.22 24.08
CA MET A 102 -2.84 -20.45 24.66
C MET A 102 -2.99 -18.95 24.38
N PRO A 103 -2.94 -18.09 25.42
CA PRO A 103 -2.93 -16.65 25.21
C PRO A 103 -1.61 -16.23 24.55
N PHE A 104 -1.70 -15.25 23.66
CA PHE A 104 -0.55 -14.65 22.99
C PHE A 104 -0.64 -13.12 23.06
N THR A 105 0.50 -12.45 22.97
CA THR A 105 0.58 -10.98 22.85
C THR A 105 1.65 -10.55 21.86
N ILE A 106 1.61 -9.30 21.44
CA ILE A 106 2.62 -8.68 20.58
C ILE A 106 3.88 -8.41 21.42
N ALA A 107 5.05 -8.74 20.87
CA ALA A 107 6.31 -8.18 21.34
C ALA A 107 7.00 -7.41 20.21
N LEU A 108 7.52 -6.22 20.53
CA LEU A 108 8.19 -5.32 19.57
C LEU A 108 9.66 -5.15 19.92
N ARG A 109 10.52 -5.19 18.90
CA ARG A 109 11.91 -4.74 18.97
C ARG A 109 12.05 -3.46 18.15
N PRO A 110 12.53 -2.33 18.72
CA PRO A 110 12.76 -1.12 17.96
C PRO A 110 13.96 -1.31 17.03
N LYS A 111 13.85 -0.79 15.80
CA LYS A 111 14.93 -0.77 14.83
C LYS A 111 15.96 0.32 15.17
N PRO A 112 17.21 0.21 14.66
CA PRO A 112 18.26 1.21 14.89
C PRO A 112 17.82 2.64 14.55
N GLY A 113 17.94 3.55 15.51
CA GLY A 113 17.51 4.95 15.40
C GLY A 113 16.02 5.20 15.70
N TYR A 114 15.28 4.20 16.16
CA TYR A 114 13.88 4.27 16.62
C TYR A 114 13.69 3.74 18.05
N GLU A 115 14.79 3.51 18.80
CA GLU A 115 14.78 3.02 20.18
C GLU A 115 14.04 3.96 21.13
N ASN A 116 14.03 5.26 20.81
CA ASN A 116 13.32 6.28 21.56
C ASN A 116 11.79 6.14 21.50
N LEU A 117 11.22 5.34 20.59
CA LEU A 117 9.77 5.14 20.50
C LEU A 117 9.22 4.20 21.59
N LEU A 118 10.08 3.36 22.20
CA LEU A 118 9.72 2.50 23.33
C LEU A 118 10.35 3.02 24.61
N LYS A 119 9.53 3.43 25.58
CA LYS A 119 9.99 4.01 26.85
C LYS A 119 9.93 2.99 27.99
N VAL A 120 10.92 3.03 28.87
CA VAL A 120 10.85 2.33 30.16
C VAL A 120 9.76 2.98 31.02
N PRO A 121 8.86 2.21 31.68
CA PRO A 121 7.90 2.75 32.63
C PRO A 121 8.57 3.55 33.75
N THR A 122 7.95 4.63 34.21
CA THR A 122 8.43 5.39 35.38
C THR A 122 8.14 4.67 36.70
N GLY A 123 7.06 3.90 36.73
CA GLY A 123 6.62 3.09 37.88
C GLY A 123 5.31 2.37 37.58
N PHE A 124 4.68 1.87 38.62
CA PHE A 124 3.40 1.16 38.55
C PHE A 124 2.46 1.65 39.65
N GLN A 125 1.17 1.74 39.34
CA GLN A 125 0.11 2.12 40.28
C GLN A 125 -0.81 0.93 40.52
N GLU A 126 -0.97 0.49 41.76
CA GLU A 126 -1.93 -0.57 42.11
C GLU A 126 -3.36 -0.12 41.77
N VAL A 127 -4.11 -0.99 41.12
CA VAL A 127 -5.53 -0.82 40.78
C VAL A 127 -6.38 -1.71 41.69
N TRP A 128 -5.91 -2.92 41.98
CA TRP A 128 -6.62 -3.92 42.78
C TRP A 128 -5.65 -4.89 43.46
N ASN A 129 -6.09 -5.48 44.56
CA ASN A 129 -5.50 -6.66 45.18
C ASN A 129 -6.61 -7.56 45.73
N ASP A 130 -6.34 -8.85 45.87
CA ASP A 130 -7.31 -9.89 46.22
C ASP A 130 -7.50 -10.12 47.73
N ALA A 131 -7.13 -9.14 48.57
CA ALA A 131 -7.34 -9.22 50.01
C ALA A 131 -8.81 -9.53 50.32
N GLY A 132 -9.04 -10.42 51.29
CA GLY A 132 -10.39 -10.91 51.65
C GLY A 132 -10.89 -12.09 50.83
N SER A 133 -10.38 -12.32 49.61
CA SER A 133 -10.94 -13.32 48.68
C SER A 133 -10.78 -14.78 49.10
N GLY A 134 -9.75 -15.11 49.89
CA GLY A 134 -9.42 -16.50 50.23
C GLY A 134 -8.80 -17.32 49.08
N ALA A 135 -8.39 -16.67 47.97
CA ALA A 135 -7.65 -17.30 46.89
C ALA A 135 -6.37 -18.01 47.39
N ASN A 136 -5.94 -19.07 46.69
CA ASN A 136 -4.76 -19.86 47.06
C ASN A 136 -3.41 -19.11 46.89
N ARG A 137 -3.43 -17.88 46.37
CA ARG A 137 -2.29 -17.06 45.99
C ARG A 137 -2.70 -15.60 46.05
N ASP A 138 -1.83 -14.72 46.53
CA ASP A 138 -2.09 -13.28 46.56
C ASP A 138 -2.04 -12.70 45.13
N GLY A 139 -3.09 -12.02 44.71
CA GLY A 139 -3.27 -11.40 43.40
C GLY A 139 -3.21 -9.89 43.47
N ARG A 140 -2.44 -9.25 42.59
CA ARG A 140 -2.38 -7.78 42.49
C ARG A 140 -2.32 -7.33 41.04
N VAL A 141 -3.07 -6.29 40.70
CA VAL A 141 -3.14 -5.70 39.35
C VAL A 141 -2.68 -4.25 39.37
N PHE A 142 -1.83 -3.88 38.41
CA PHE A 142 -1.20 -2.57 38.32
C PHE A 142 -1.35 -1.92 36.95
N ARG A 143 -1.61 -0.60 36.97
CA ARG A 143 -1.46 0.29 35.81
C ARG A 143 0.02 0.64 35.62
N ILE A 144 0.50 0.54 34.39
CA ILE A 144 1.83 0.98 33.98
C ILE A 144 1.85 2.52 33.92
N LEU A 145 2.82 3.16 34.57
CA LEU A 145 2.99 4.63 34.52
C LEU A 145 4.03 4.99 33.47
N CYS A 146 3.62 5.75 32.45
CA CYS A 146 4.43 6.06 31.28
C CYS A 146 5.02 7.47 31.32
N PRO A 147 6.27 7.67 30.86
CA PRO A 147 6.89 9.00 30.81
C PRO A 147 6.37 9.84 29.63
N GLY A 148 6.28 11.16 29.84
CA GLY A 148 6.00 12.13 28.79
C GLY A 148 4.66 11.90 28.09
N THR A 149 4.69 11.76 26.78
CA THR A 149 3.50 11.52 25.92
C THR A 149 3.20 10.05 25.67
N SER A 150 4.10 9.14 26.08
CA SER A 150 3.96 7.71 25.82
C SER A 150 2.82 7.06 26.61
N VAL A 151 2.31 5.94 26.10
CA VAL A 151 1.15 5.21 26.64
C VAL A 151 1.46 3.74 26.90
N ALA A 152 0.72 3.15 27.82
CA ALA A 152 0.67 1.72 28.02
C ALA A 152 -0.36 1.10 27.07
N LEU A 153 -0.12 -0.12 26.60
CA LEU A 153 -1.11 -0.90 25.85
C LEU A 153 -1.70 -2.02 26.72
N GLY A 154 -1.70 -1.89 28.05
CA GLY A 154 -2.18 -2.92 28.96
C GLY A 154 -1.84 -2.65 30.43
N MET A 155 -2.11 -3.65 31.27
CA MET A 155 -1.80 -3.67 32.71
C MET A 155 -0.93 -4.87 33.08
N ILE A 156 -0.41 -4.88 34.31
CA ILE A 156 0.44 -5.93 34.88
C ILE A 156 -0.31 -6.66 35.98
N ALA A 157 -0.19 -7.99 36.06
CA ALA A 157 -0.70 -8.81 37.15
C ALA A 157 0.43 -9.60 37.82
N THR A 158 0.43 -9.67 39.15
CA THR A 158 1.50 -10.33 39.93
C THR A 158 0.94 -11.25 41.01
N ASN A 159 1.71 -12.28 41.36
CA ASN A 159 1.51 -13.12 42.54
C ASN A 159 1.98 -12.39 43.83
N GLY A 160 1.28 -11.34 44.25
CA GLY A 160 1.58 -10.51 45.44
C GLY A 160 2.83 -9.61 45.34
N SER A 161 3.79 -10.00 44.50
CA SER A 161 5.12 -9.40 44.37
C SER A 161 5.12 -7.97 43.80
N SER A 162 6.25 -7.27 43.92
CA SER A 162 6.41 -5.94 43.33
C SER A 162 6.50 -6.04 41.80
N PRO A 163 5.79 -5.18 41.04
CA PRO A 163 5.88 -5.13 39.58
C PRO A 163 7.16 -4.44 39.09
N GLU A 164 7.96 -3.81 39.95
CA GLU A 164 9.15 -3.04 39.55
C GLU A 164 10.14 -3.77 38.62
N PRO A 165 10.43 -5.08 38.77
CA PRO A 165 11.26 -5.83 37.81
C PRO A 165 10.75 -5.84 36.37
N ARG A 166 9.45 -5.58 36.14
CA ARG A 166 8.83 -5.47 34.81
C ARG A 166 9.29 -4.25 34.02
N LYS A 167 10.05 -3.33 34.62
CA LYS A 167 10.79 -2.29 33.87
C LYS A 167 11.84 -2.89 32.92
N ASN A 168 12.25 -4.14 33.11
CA ASN A 168 13.18 -4.81 32.21
C ASN A 168 12.52 -5.29 30.91
N ASP A 169 11.33 -5.90 30.98
CA ASP A 169 10.64 -6.57 29.87
C ASP A 169 9.47 -5.76 29.26
N CYS A 170 8.85 -4.86 30.01
CA CYS A 170 7.69 -4.10 29.59
C CYS A 170 8.04 -2.66 29.14
N ARG A 171 7.35 -2.15 28.12
CA ARG A 171 7.54 -0.79 27.59
C ARG A 171 6.23 -0.04 27.44
N CYS A 172 6.31 1.27 27.58
CA CYS A 172 5.34 2.20 27.02
C CYS A 172 5.73 2.54 25.57
N ILE A 173 4.76 2.91 24.74
CA ILE A 173 4.99 3.31 23.34
C ILE A 173 4.65 4.79 23.14
N GLU A 174 5.45 5.52 22.37
CA GLU A 174 5.09 6.88 21.94
C GLU A 174 3.86 6.86 21.03
N LYS A 175 3.04 7.92 21.10
CA LYS A 175 1.79 7.98 20.32
C LYS A 175 2.03 8.11 18.81
N THR A 176 3.13 8.75 18.44
CA THR A 176 3.49 9.08 17.05
C THR A 176 4.96 8.87 16.79
N ALA A 177 5.32 8.69 15.52
CA ALA A 177 6.70 8.69 15.03
C ALA A 177 6.81 9.50 13.73
N PHE A 178 8.00 9.99 13.41
CA PHE A 178 8.28 10.53 12.08
C PHE A 178 8.73 9.38 11.16
N SER A 179 7.91 9.07 10.15
CA SER A 179 8.28 8.15 9.08
C SER A 179 9.21 8.88 8.11
N LYS A 180 10.43 8.36 7.95
CA LYS A 180 11.41 8.87 6.99
C LYS A 180 10.94 8.59 5.57
N THR A 181 10.31 7.44 5.35
CA THR A 181 9.88 7.01 4.00
C THR A 181 8.62 7.74 3.55
N LYS A 182 7.64 7.97 4.43
CA LYS A 182 6.45 8.78 4.12
C LYS A 182 6.68 10.29 4.31
N ASN A 183 7.89 10.69 4.76
CA ASN A 183 8.31 12.05 5.07
C ASN A 183 7.29 12.84 5.92
N LYS A 184 6.66 12.17 6.89
CA LYS A 184 5.58 12.74 7.72
C LYS A 184 5.48 12.07 9.08
N THR A 185 4.88 12.78 10.04
CA THR A 185 4.47 12.17 11.31
C THR A 185 3.29 11.23 11.10
N VAL A 186 3.38 10.03 11.65
CA VAL A 186 2.37 8.97 11.60
C VAL A 186 1.97 8.54 13.02
N GLN A 187 0.77 7.99 13.17
CA GLN A 187 0.31 7.42 14.44
C GLN A 187 0.94 6.02 14.65
N LEU A 188 1.30 5.72 15.89
CA LEU A 188 1.70 4.37 16.35
C LEU A 188 0.63 3.71 17.21
N ILE A 189 -0.37 4.47 17.65
CA ILE A 189 -1.49 4.00 18.47
C ILE A 189 -2.78 4.69 18.07
N MET A 190 -3.91 4.06 18.40
CA MET A 190 -5.25 4.57 18.17
C MET A 190 -6.19 4.18 19.31
N PRO A 191 -7.29 4.90 19.56
CA PRO A 191 -8.27 4.53 20.58
C PRO A 191 -8.85 3.13 20.33
N ALA A 192 -8.85 2.29 21.35
CA ALA A 192 -9.40 0.93 21.32
C ALA A 192 -10.79 0.85 21.98
N ALA A 193 -11.35 -0.36 21.99
CA ALA A 193 -12.60 -0.70 22.65
C ALA A 193 -12.38 -1.97 23.50
N PRO A 194 -13.30 -2.32 24.42
CA PRO A 194 -13.29 -3.65 25.00
C PRO A 194 -13.68 -4.67 23.92
N GLN A 195 -13.03 -5.83 23.94
CA GLN A 195 -13.50 -6.97 23.18
C GLN A 195 -14.84 -7.45 23.77
N SER A 196 -15.95 -7.26 23.04
CA SER A 196 -17.25 -7.72 23.54
C SER A 196 -17.35 -9.24 23.47
N ILE A 197 -17.70 -9.83 24.61
CA ILE A 197 -18.07 -11.25 24.74
C ILE A 197 -19.59 -11.46 24.81
N ALA A 198 -20.39 -10.40 24.67
CA ALA A 198 -21.84 -10.44 24.75
C ALA A 198 -22.50 -10.08 23.40
N PRO A 199 -23.63 -10.74 23.01
CA PRO A 199 -24.38 -10.39 21.80
C PRO A 199 -24.93 -8.96 21.82
N THR A 200 -25.19 -8.40 23.01
CA THR A 200 -25.63 -7.03 23.22
C THR A 200 -24.95 -6.44 24.45
N GLY A 201 -24.46 -5.20 24.34
CA GLY A 201 -23.74 -4.50 25.41
C GLY A 201 -22.27 -4.91 25.58
N ILE A 202 -21.57 -4.19 26.45
CA ILE A 202 -20.19 -4.51 26.87
C ILE A 202 -20.26 -5.23 28.21
N ARG A 203 -19.71 -6.44 28.28
CA ARG A 203 -19.50 -7.19 29.54
C ARG A 203 -18.02 -7.27 29.87
N ALA A 204 -17.68 -7.28 31.15
CA ALA A 204 -16.33 -7.60 31.60
C ALA A 204 -15.92 -9.01 31.16
N TYR A 205 -14.67 -9.14 30.70
CA TYR A 205 -14.07 -10.43 30.38
C TYR A 205 -14.02 -11.32 31.63
N TRP A 206 -13.70 -10.75 32.78
CA TRP A 206 -13.88 -11.34 34.11
C TRP A 206 -14.23 -10.26 35.14
N ASP A 207 -14.93 -10.64 36.20
CA ASP A 207 -15.25 -9.82 37.37
C ASP A 207 -15.14 -10.71 38.62
N ASP A 208 -14.81 -10.13 39.76
CA ASP A 208 -14.58 -10.84 41.03
C ASP A 208 -15.85 -11.10 41.84
N ALA A 209 -17.02 -11.05 41.19
CA ALA A 209 -18.30 -11.39 41.78
C ALA A 209 -18.27 -12.80 42.39
N GLY A 210 -18.79 -12.94 43.61
CA GLY A 210 -18.75 -14.18 44.38
C GLY A 210 -17.50 -14.37 45.25
N SER A 211 -16.37 -13.70 44.94
CA SER A 211 -15.08 -13.95 45.60
C SER A 211 -14.97 -13.51 47.06
N GLY A 212 -15.82 -12.57 47.51
CA GLY A 212 -15.70 -11.99 48.85
C GLY A 212 -14.47 -11.11 49.08
N ALA A 213 -13.76 -10.70 48.01
CA ALA A 213 -12.66 -9.74 48.10
C ALA A 213 -13.10 -8.39 48.73
N ASP A 214 -12.18 -7.72 49.42
CA ASP A 214 -12.39 -6.41 50.06
C ASP A 214 -12.60 -5.26 49.02
N ARG A 215 -12.37 -5.53 47.73
CA ARG A 215 -12.37 -4.55 46.63
C ARG A 215 -12.83 -5.19 45.33
N ASP A 216 -13.85 -4.63 44.68
CA ASP A 216 -14.31 -5.10 43.38
C ASP A 216 -13.30 -4.82 42.24
N ILE A 217 -13.27 -5.69 41.22
CA ILE A 217 -12.56 -5.52 39.95
C ILE A 217 -13.39 -6.03 38.76
N ALA A 218 -13.35 -5.27 37.66
CA ALA A 218 -13.75 -5.74 36.34
C ALA A 218 -12.56 -5.68 35.37
N VAL A 219 -12.33 -6.79 34.66
CA VAL A 219 -11.21 -7.00 33.73
C VAL A 219 -11.75 -7.10 32.31
N PHE A 220 -11.07 -6.50 31.35
CA PHE A 220 -11.50 -6.43 29.95
C PHE A 220 -10.32 -6.66 29.02
N GLN A 221 -10.45 -7.56 28.06
CA GLN A 221 -9.49 -7.67 26.95
C GLN A 221 -9.62 -6.45 26.02
N ILE A 222 -8.49 -5.93 25.55
CA ILE A 222 -8.46 -4.80 24.61
C ILE A 222 -8.71 -5.34 23.19
N GLY A 223 -9.75 -4.83 22.53
CA GLY A 223 -10.10 -5.12 21.15
C GLY A 223 -10.08 -3.87 20.26
N VAL A 224 -10.25 -4.05 18.95
CA VAL A 224 -10.37 -2.92 18.01
C VAL A 224 -11.80 -2.38 18.05
N LYS A 225 -11.95 -1.05 18.08
CA LYS A 225 -13.26 -0.41 18.04
C LYS A 225 -13.90 -0.58 16.65
N GLN A 226 -15.15 -1.05 16.63
CA GLN A 226 -15.92 -1.22 15.40
C GLN A 226 -15.90 0.06 14.55
N GLY A 227 -15.65 -0.12 13.25
CA GLY A 227 -15.61 0.97 12.27
C GLY A 227 -14.30 1.75 12.17
N ILE A 228 -13.32 1.58 13.08
CA ILE A 228 -11.99 2.14 12.82
C ILE A 228 -11.16 1.18 11.95
N LYS A 229 -10.62 1.70 10.85
CA LYS A 229 -9.75 1.00 9.91
C LYS A 229 -8.37 1.66 9.90
N GLY A 230 -7.33 0.89 9.61
CA GLY A 230 -6.01 1.46 9.27
C GLY A 230 -6.02 2.14 7.90
N GLY A 231 -5.11 3.10 7.70
CA GLY A 231 -4.75 3.61 6.38
C GLY A 231 -4.09 2.56 5.48
N GLN A 232 -3.74 2.97 4.26
CA GLN A 232 -3.38 2.09 3.13
C GLN A 232 -2.27 1.07 3.43
N ASP A 233 -1.25 1.47 4.20
CA ASP A 233 -0.13 0.61 4.64
C ASP A 233 -0.10 0.44 6.17
N GLU A 234 -1.24 0.63 6.84
CA GLU A 234 -1.35 0.61 8.29
C GLU A 234 -2.08 -0.64 8.75
N LEU A 235 -1.43 -1.46 9.58
CA LEU A 235 -2.12 -2.50 10.32
C LEU A 235 -2.47 -2.00 11.71
N VAL A 236 -3.75 -2.08 12.04
CA VAL A 236 -4.27 -2.01 13.40
C VAL A 236 -4.10 -3.37 14.07
N ILE A 237 -3.62 -3.40 15.30
CA ILE A 237 -3.51 -4.63 16.10
C ILE A 237 -3.99 -4.37 17.54
N PRO A 238 -5.00 -5.08 18.05
CA PRO A 238 -5.24 -5.10 19.49
C PRO A 238 -4.06 -5.80 20.18
N PRO A 239 -3.52 -5.27 21.29
CA PRO A 239 -2.33 -5.81 21.95
C PRO A 239 -2.50 -7.22 22.56
N SER A 240 -3.71 -7.78 22.57
CA SER A 240 -4.08 -9.03 23.26
C SER A 240 -3.72 -9.04 24.76
N THR A 241 -3.81 -7.87 25.37
CA THR A 241 -3.64 -7.61 26.81
C THR A 241 -4.98 -7.22 27.44
N PHE A 242 -4.98 -6.93 28.74
CA PHE A 242 -6.17 -6.44 29.45
C PHE A 242 -6.01 -5.04 30.05
N LEU A 243 -7.17 -4.43 30.34
CA LEU A 243 -7.32 -3.33 31.29
C LEU A 243 -8.25 -3.77 32.42
N ALA A 244 -8.03 -3.21 33.61
CA ALA A 244 -8.87 -3.42 34.78
C ALA A 244 -9.43 -2.09 35.32
N SER A 245 -10.60 -2.17 35.95
CA SER A 245 -11.30 -1.07 36.60
C SER A 245 -11.85 -1.50 37.95
N ASN A 246 -11.80 -0.62 38.94
CA ASN A 246 -12.38 -0.81 40.28
C ASN A 246 -13.79 -0.21 40.41
N SER A 247 -14.47 0.07 39.29
CA SER A 247 -15.76 0.77 39.23
C SER A 247 -16.87 -0.08 38.59
N GLY A 248 -16.89 -1.38 38.91
CA GLY A 248 -17.76 -2.37 38.29
C GLY A 248 -17.50 -2.53 36.79
N SER A 249 -18.51 -3.01 36.04
CA SER A 249 -18.42 -3.37 34.61
C SER A 249 -18.16 -2.21 33.63
N ARG A 250 -17.66 -1.05 34.08
CA ARG A 250 -17.26 0.07 33.22
C ARG A 250 -15.83 -0.10 32.69
N PHE A 251 -15.71 -0.20 31.37
CA PHE A 251 -14.42 -0.18 30.67
C PHE A 251 -13.74 1.20 30.77
N PRO A 252 -12.42 1.27 31.03
CA PRO A 252 -11.64 2.51 30.99
C PRO A 252 -11.25 2.89 29.54
N ASP A 253 -12.24 3.38 28.80
CA ASP A 253 -12.15 3.73 27.37
C ASP A 253 -11.13 4.82 27.06
N ASP A 254 -10.97 5.81 27.95
CA ASP A 254 -10.00 6.90 27.84
C ASP A 254 -8.52 6.45 27.83
N LYS A 255 -8.25 5.20 28.21
CA LYS A 255 -6.91 4.61 28.38
C LYS A 255 -6.68 3.36 27.53
N ALA A 256 -7.61 3.03 26.65
CA ALA A 256 -7.51 1.87 25.78
C ALA A 256 -6.88 2.23 24.43
N TYR A 257 -5.81 1.53 24.06
CA TYR A 257 -5.10 1.76 22.81
C TYR A 257 -4.82 0.46 22.05
N ALA A 258 -5.05 0.49 20.74
CA ALA A 258 -4.57 -0.50 19.80
C ALA A 258 -3.27 0.00 19.15
N LEU A 259 -2.39 -0.92 18.78
CA LEU A 259 -1.14 -0.63 18.08
C LEU A 259 -1.42 -0.35 16.60
N VAL A 260 -0.71 0.62 16.02
CA VAL A 260 -0.70 0.90 14.59
C VAL A 260 0.71 0.68 14.06
N LEU A 261 0.85 -0.28 13.13
CA LEU A 261 2.11 -0.62 12.49
C LEU A 261 2.13 -0.16 11.04
N GLN A 262 3.25 0.46 10.64
CA GLN A 262 3.42 1.10 9.33
C GLN A 262 4.29 0.21 8.43
N PHE A 263 3.68 -0.33 7.38
CA PHE A 263 4.34 -1.18 6.40
C PHE A 263 4.70 -0.40 5.13
N GLN A 264 5.48 -1.03 4.27
CA GLN A 264 5.93 -0.48 3.00
C GLN A 264 5.78 -1.56 1.94
N THR A 265 4.76 -1.45 1.11
CA THR A 265 4.62 -2.27 -0.09
C THR A 265 3.97 -1.46 -1.19
N ASP A 266 4.79 -0.80 -2.00
CA ASP A 266 4.32 -0.12 -3.20
C ASP A 266 4.26 -1.14 -4.36
N LEU A 267 3.13 -1.86 -4.45
CA LEU A 267 2.82 -2.70 -5.62
C LEU A 267 2.43 -1.86 -6.85
N THR A 268 2.17 -0.57 -6.67
CA THR A 268 1.66 0.33 -7.72
C THR A 268 2.74 0.88 -8.65
N GLN A 269 4.02 0.68 -8.31
CA GLN A 269 5.12 1.16 -9.14
C GLN A 269 4.96 0.69 -10.60
N PRO A 270 5.10 1.59 -11.59
CA PRO A 270 5.08 1.23 -12.99
C PRO A 270 6.17 0.19 -13.27
N VAL A 271 5.80 -0.91 -13.91
CA VAL A 271 6.77 -1.87 -14.41
C VAL A 271 7.28 -1.34 -15.76
N GLU A 272 8.57 -1.05 -15.83
CA GLU A 272 9.22 -0.69 -17.09
C GLU A 272 9.26 -1.92 -18.01
N LEU A 273 8.36 -1.93 -19.00
CA LEU A 273 8.33 -2.95 -20.04
C LEU A 273 9.34 -2.61 -21.16
N PRO A 274 9.94 -3.63 -21.80
CA PRO A 274 10.74 -3.43 -23.01
C PRO A 274 9.97 -2.69 -24.10
N THR A 275 10.69 -1.95 -24.93
CA THR A 275 10.12 -1.19 -26.07
C THR A 275 9.29 -2.10 -26.97
N PHE A 276 8.06 -1.69 -27.28
CA PHE A 276 7.15 -2.47 -28.10
C PHE A 276 7.73 -2.69 -29.52
N PRO A 277 7.79 -3.92 -30.04
CA PRO A 277 8.40 -4.22 -31.33
C PRO A 277 7.47 -3.87 -32.50
N GLU A 278 8.04 -3.53 -33.65
CA GLU A 278 7.27 -3.31 -34.88
C GLU A 278 6.64 -4.62 -35.40
N LEU A 279 5.48 -4.51 -36.05
CA LEU A 279 4.89 -5.60 -36.81
C LEU A 279 5.80 -5.99 -37.99
N THR A 280 5.90 -7.29 -38.27
CA THR A 280 6.63 -7.83 -39.44
C THR A 280 5.71 -8.37 -40.53
N GLY A 281 4.39 -8.28 -40.33
CA GLY A 281 3.35 -8.77 -41.23
C GLY A 281 1.94 -8.46 -40.70
N PRO A 282 0.88 -8.79 -41.45
CA PRO A 282 -0.52 -8.61 -41.04
C PRO A 282 -0.97 -9.73 -40.10
N GLN A 283 -0.22 -9.97 -39.02
CA GLN A 283 -0.39 -11.09 -38.07
C GLN A 283 0.01 -10.65 -36.66
N PRO A 284 -0.48 -11.31 -35.60
CA PRO A 284 -0.08 -11.01 -34.24
C PRO A 284 1.43 -11.15 -33.96
N ILE A 285 1.93 -10.31 -33.05
CA ILE A 285 3.28 -10.44 -32.49
C ILE A 285 3.26 -11.57 -31.46
N ASN A 286 4.15 -12.54 -31.65
CA ASN A 286 4.42 -13.55 -30.63
C ASN A 286 5.48 -13.03 -29.66
N PHE A 287 5.05 -12.56 -28.49
CA PHE A 287 5.94 -12.08 -27.43
C PHE A 287 6.66 -13.25 -26.77
N GLY A 288 7.91 -13.49 -27.18
CA GLY A 288 8.82 -14.38 -26.47
C GLY A 288 9.15 -13.87 -25.06
N SER A 289 9.84 -14.71 -24.28
CA SER A 289 10.19 -14.46 -22.87
C SER A 289 10.93 -13.14 -22.59
N ASN A 290 11.52 -12.51 -23.61
CA ASN A 290 12.25 -11.25 -23.50
C ASN A 290 11.33 -10.01 -23.33
N PHE A 291 10.02 -10.17 -23.45
CA PHE A 291 9.00 -9.12 -23.25
C PHE A 291 8.20 -9.31 -21.96
N VAL A 292 8.78 -10.02 -21.01
CA VAL A 292 8.21 -10.32 -19.69
C VAL A 292 9.09 -9.71 -18.61
N THR A 293 8.51 -8.90 -17.74
CA THR A 293 9.20 -8.33 -16.58
C THR A 293 8.57 -8.88 -15.30
N THR A 294 9.35 -9.49 -14.41
CA THR A 294 8.85 -10.02 -13.12
C THR A 294 9.46 -9.28 -11.95
N ASN A 295 8.64 -8.55 -11.22
CA ASN A 295 8.99 -7.92 -9.95
C ASN A 295 8.56 -8.81 -8.77
N THR A 296 9.32 -8.75 -7.67
CA THR A 296 9.04 -9.54 -6.47
C THR A 296 8.97 -8.63 -5.25
N TYR A 297 7.90 -8.79 -4.47
CA TYR A 297 7.58 -7.97 -3.30
C TYR A 297 7.38 -8.87 -2.09
N GLN A 298 7.65 -8.35 -0.89
CA GLN A 298 7.35 -9.01 0.37
C GLN A 298 6.17 -8.32 1.03
N VAL A 299 5.17 -9.09 1.44
CA VAL A 299 3.96 -8.60 2.09
C VAL A 299 3.72 -9.38 3.38
N PRO A 300 3.28 -8.74 4.47
CA PRO A 300 3.04 -9.43 5.72
C PRO A 300 1.76 -10.28 5.66
N CYS A 301 1.65 -11.31 6.51
CA CYS A 301 0.61 -12.34 6.41
C CYS A 301 -0.84 -11.82 6.40
N PHE A 302 -1.13 -10.77 7.15
CA PHE A 302 -2.47 -10.17 7.27
C PHE A 302 -2.94 -9.44 6.00
N SER A 303 -2.04 -9.17 5.05
CA SER A 303 -2.37 -8.67 3.71
C SER A 303 -2.82 -9.78 2.75
N VAL A 304 -2.81 -11.05 3.18
CA VAL A 304 -3.20 -12.22 2.39
C VAL A 304 -4.27 -13.00 3.16
N VAL A 305 -5.42 -13.26 2.56
CA VAL A 305 -6.42 -14.18 3.12
C VAL A 305 -6.08 -15.61 2.70
N ASP A 306 -5.47 -16.38 3.60
CA ASP A 306 -5.07 -17.77 3.33
C ASP A 306 -5.96 -18.75 4.11
N ASN A 307 -7.08 -19.13 3.48
CA ASN A 307 -8.08 -20.04 4.05
C ASN A 307 -7.56 -21.49 4.29
N SER A 308 -6.29 -21.76 4.01
CA SER A 308 -5.63 -23.03 4.33
C SER A 308 -5.31 -23.16 5.83
N TYR A 309 -5.31 -22.05 6.56
CA TYR A 309 -5.09 -21.99 8.01
C TYR A 309 -6.40 -21.76 8.77
N ASN A 310 -6.51 -22.30 9.98
CA ASN A 310 -7.71 -22.22 10.81
C ASN A 310 -7.81 -20.88 11.57
N SER A 311 -6.72 -20.09 11.64
CA SER A 311 -6.67 -18.78 12.30
C SER A 311 -5.55 -17.90 11.76
N LEU A 312 -5.67 -16.57 11.92
CA LEU A 312 -4.59 -15.64 11.54
C LEU A 312 -3.32 -15.84 12.40
N LEU A 313 -3.45 -16.32 13.64
CA LEU A 313 -2.30 -16.64 14.48
C LEU A 313 -1.51 -17.83 13.92
N GLU A 314 -2.20 -18.88 13.47
CA GLU A 314 -1.60 -20.01 12.77
C GLU A 314 -0.92 -19.56 11.47
N GLN A 315 -1.62 -18.75 10.66
CA GLN A 315 -1.07 -18.16 9.44
C GLN A 315 0.19 -17.32 9.71
N PHE A 316 0.21 -16.49 10.76
CA PHE A 316 1.38 -15.68 11.14
C PHE A 316 2.57 -16.57 11.54
N ARG A 317 2.34 -17.71 12.20
CA ARG A 317 3.42 -18.57 12.68
C ARG A 317 4.06 -19.36 11.55
N GLU A 318 3.24 -19.95 10.70
CA GLU A 318 3.71 -20.77 9.57
C GLU A 318 4.23 -19.90 8.41
N SER A 319 3.56 -18.77 8.12
CA SER A 319 3.91 -17.87 7.01
C SER A 319 3.75 -16.39 7.39
N PRO A 320 4.58 -15.83 8.30
CA PRO A 320 4.50 -14.42 8.73
C PRO A 320 4.66 -13.43 7.58
N VAL A 321 5.42 -13.80 6.55
CA VAL A 321 5.66 -12.99 5.35
C VAL A 321 5.38 -13.85 4.12
N TYR A 322 4.69 -13.26 3.15
CA TYR A 322 4.38 -13.82 1.85
C TYR A 322 5.17 -13.09 0.76
N THR A 323 5.47 -13.82 -0.31
CA THR A 323 6.12 -13.28 -1.51
C THR A 323 5.08 -13.08 -2.61
N VAL A 324 4.99 -11.87 -3.14
CA VAL A 324 4.15 -11.55 -4.31
C VAL A 324 5.05 -11.40 -5.53
N HIS A 325 4.91 -12.28 -6.52
CA HIS A 325 5.54 -12.14 -7.83
C HIS A 325 4.55 -11.50 -8.80
N ARG A 326 4.81 -10.26 -9.23
CA ARG A 326 4.07 -9.58 -10.30
C ARG A 326 4.82 -9.80 -11.60
N THR A 327 4.17 -10.43 -12.57
CA THR A 327 4.74 -10.68 -13.91
C THR A 327 3.93 -9.92 -14.95
N THR A 328 4.56 -8.90 -15.54
CA THR A 328 3.94 -8.03 -16.54
C THR A 328 4.39 -8.41 -17.95
N ARG A 329 3.46 -8.47 -18.90
CA ARG A 329 3.75 -8.67 -20.34
C ARG A 329 2.68 -8.04 -21.23
N TYR A 330 3.00 -7.78 -22.49
CA TYR A 330 1.98 -7.45 -23.48
C TYR A 330 1.25 -8.71 -23.96
N GLU A 331 -0.08 -8.63 -24.05
CA GLU A 331 -0.93 -9.63 -24.70
C GLU A 331 -1.85 -8.97 -25.73
N LEU A 332 -2.18 -9.72 -26.80
CA LEU A 332 -3.16 -9.30 -27.79
C LEU A 332 -4.55 -9.27 -27.14
N VAL A 333 -5.22 -8.12 -27.16
CA VAL A 333 -6.60 -7.99 -26.70
C VAL A 333 -7.57 -8.24 -27.85
N ASP A 334 -7.35 -7.57 -28.98
CA ASP A 334 -8.20 -7.68 -30.17
C ASP A 334 -7.43 -7.31 -31.45
N GLN A 335 -7.91 -7.77 -32.60
CA GLN A 335 -7.35 -7.53 -33.92
C GLN A 335 -8.44 -7.53 -35.00
N SER A 336 -8.24 -6.72 -36.04
CA SER A 336 -9.16 -6.66 -37.18
C SER A 336 -8.40 -6.49 -38.48
N THR A 337 -8.94 -7.07 -39.55
CA THR A 337 -8.45 -6.91 -40.93
C THR A 337 -9.44 -6.10 -41.74
N THR A 338 -8.96 -5.04 -42.38
CA THR A 338 -9.72 -4.22 -43.32
C THR A 338 -9.41 -4.63 -44.75
N GLY A 339 -10.46 -4.95 -45.53
CA GLY A 339 -10.36 -5.14 -46.98
C GLY A 339 -10.42 -3.83 -47.79
N GLN A 340 -10.30 -2.67 -47.11
CA GLN A 340 -10.48 -1.34 -47.67
C GLN A 340 -9.12 -0.69 -47.95
N ASN A 341 -8.94 -0.12 -49.14
CA ASN A 341 -7.73 0.61 -49.54
C ASN A 341 -7.84 2.13 -49.30
N THR A 342 -8.71 2.55 -48.38
CA THR A 342 -9.05 3.95 -48.08
C THR A 342 -8.84 4.24 -46.60
N ASP A 343 -8.81 5.53 -46.23
CA ASP A 343 -8.84 5.96 -44.83
C ASP A 343 -10.01 5.32 -44.07
N GLY A 344 -9.78 5.00 -42.80
CA GLY A 344 -10.78 4.39 -41.92
C GLY A 344 -10.35 4.44 -40.46
N VAL A 345 -11.22 3.95 -39.57
CA VAL A 345 -10.91 3.81 -38.14
C VAL A 345 -11.30 2.40 -37.70
N LEU A 346 -10.38 1.73 -37.00
CA LEU A 346 -10.69 0.53 -36.24
C LEU A 346 -10.94 0.93 -34.78
N THR A 347 -12.08 0.54 -34.23
CA THR A 347 -12.41 0.72 -32.82
C THR A 347 -12.26 -0.62 -32.11
N PHE A 348 -11.44 -0.64 -31.07
CA PHE A 348 -11.23 -1.78 -30.19
C PHE A 348 -11.78 -1.49 -28.80
N ALA A 349 -12.01 -2.55 -28.02
CA ALA A 349 -12.33 -2.45 -26.60
C ALA A 349 -11.26 -3.16 -25.75
N TYR A 350 -10.92 -2.60 -24.59
CA TYR A 350 -10.04 -3.23 -23.61
C TYR A 350 -10.55 -2.97 -22.18
N THR A 351 -10.32 -3.91 -21.27
CA THR A 351 -10.85 -3.85 -19.89
C THR A 351 -9.73 -3.64 -18.89
N VAL A 352 -9.98 -2.82 -17.87
CA VAL A 352 -9.05 -2.49 -16.79
C VAL A 352 -9.75 -2.73 -15.46
N GLY A 353 -9.10 -3.43 -14.54
CA GLY A 353 -9.52 -3.48 -13.14
C GLY A 353 -9.10 -2.20 -12.42
N ILE A 354 -10.08 -1.41 -11.98
CA ILE A 354 -9.94 -0.13 -11.29
C ILE A 354 -10.42 -0.30 -9.85
N THR A 355 -9.65 0.15 -8.87
CA THR A 355 -10.16 0.32 -7.50
C THR A 355 -10.85 1.67 -7.37
N ASN A 356 -12.08 1.70 -6.84
CA ASN A 356 -12.95 2.89 -6.79
C ASN A 356 -12.22 4.09 -6.16
N GLU A 357 -12.52 5.33 -6.59
CA GLU A 357 -11.71 6.51 -6.22
C GLU A 357 -11.88 6.95 -4.75
N GLU A 358 -12.97 6.62 -4.06
CA GLU A 358 -13.04 6.72 -2.58
C GLU A 358 -12.07 5.75 -1.87
N ASN A 359 -11.68 4.68 -2.59
CA ASN A 359 -10.78 3.60 -2.18
C ASN A 359 -9.53 3.55 -3.07
N HIS A 360 -8.81 4.66 -3.24
CA HIS A 360 -7.38 4.67 -3.67
C HIS A 360 -6.45 3.91 -2.69
N ALA A 361 -7.00 3.05 -1.82
CA ALA A 361 -6.49 2.64 -0.53
C ALA A 361 -6.17 1.14 -0.41
N ALA A 362 -6.10 0.42 -1.54
CA ALA A 362 -5.87 -1.01 -1.53
C ALA A 362 -5.02 -1.50 -2.72
N SER A 363 -3.74 -1.13 -2.71
CA SER A 363 -2.73 -1.90 -3.45
C SER A 363 -2.33 -3.20 -2.70
N LEU A 364 -3.30 -3.87 -2.04
CA LEU A 364 -3.23 -5.22 -1.46
C LEU A 364 -4.63 -5.68 -0.98
N GLY A 365 -5.56 -5.87 -1.93
CA GLY A 365 -6.77 -6.67 -1.72
C GLY A 365 -6.62 -8.01 -2.41
N LEU A 366 -6.34 -9.09 -1.67
CA LEU A 366 -5.98 -10.40 -2.25
C LEU A 366 -6.96 -11.50 -1.82
N THR A 367 -7.93 -11.81 -2.70
CA THR A 367 -8.51 -13.15 -3.00
C THR A 367 -9.94 -13.03 -3.57
N ARG A 368 -10.08 -13.13 -4.90
CA ARG A 368 -11.04 -14.01 -5.61
C ARG A 368 -10.92 -13.80 -7.13
N GLY A 369 -10.86 -14.92 -7.87
CA GLY A 369 -10.65 -14.92 -9.32
C GLY A 369 -11.88 -14.53 -10.15
N PHE A 370 -11.59 -14.01 -11.34
CA PHE A 370 -12.53 -13.46 -12.31
C PHE A 370 -13.23 -14.55 -13.16
N SER A 371 -14.41 -14.22 -13.70
CA SER A 371 -15.05 -14.97 -14.78
C SER A 371 -15.35 -14.05 -15.96
N VAL A 372 -14.52 -14.12 -17.01
CA VAL A 372 -14.78 -13.41 -18.27
C VAL A 372 -15.91 -14.15 -19.01
N THR A 373 -17.12 -13.58 -18.99
CA THR A 373 -18.17 -14.00 -19.92
C THR A 373 -17.91 -13.31 -21.26
N ALA A 374 -17.24 -14.01 -22.18
CA ALA A 374 -17.09 -13.54 -23.55
C ALA A 374 -18.48 -13.50 -24.24
N GLY A 375 -18.92 -12.28 -24.55
CA GLY A 375 -20.22 -11.95 -25.16
C GLY A 375 -20.59 -10.53 -24.74
N VAL A 376 -20.86 -9.58 -25.64
CA VAL A 376 -21.68 -9.76 -26.84
C VAL A 376 -21.01 -9.14 -28.07
N SER A 377 -20.95 -9.89 -29.17
CA SER A 377 -20.80 -9.35 -30.52
C SER A 377 -22.12 -8.65 -30.92
N GLY A 378 -22.29 -7.40 -30.49
CA GLY A 378 -23.46 -6.56 -30.78
C GLY A 378 -22.99 -5.21 -31.32
N GLY A 379 -23.35 -4.89 -32.56
CA GLY A 379 -22.78 -3.75 -33.28
C GLY A 379 -23.00 -2.41 -32.57
N VAL A 380 -21.93 -1.60 -32.50
CA VAL A 380 -21.96 -0.23 -31.96
C VAL A 380 -22.76 0.67 -32.92
N PRO A 381 -23.92 1.23 -32.51
CA PRO A 381 -24.69 2.14 -33.35
C PRO A 381 -24.44 3.60 -32.95
N GLY A 382 -24.00 4.41 -33.89
CA GLY A 382 -24.13 5.86 -33.83
C GLY A 382 -22.87 6.63 -33.43
N VAL A 383 -22.57 7.63 -34.25
CA VAL A 383 -21.54 8.67 -34.01
C VAL A 383 -21.93 9.47 -32.76
N GLY A 384 -21.04 9.50 -31.76
CA GLY A 384 -21.19 10.30 -30.54
C GLY A 384 -20.29 9.79 -29.42
N GLU A 385 -19.78 10.70 -28.59
CA GLU A 385 -18.93 10.40 -27.44
C GLU A 385 -19.67 9.50 -26.42
N ALA A 386 -19.45 8.19 -26.50
CA ALA A 386 -19.96 7.23 -25.54
C ALA A 386 -18.92 6.14 -25.29
N SER A 387 -18.05 6.36 -24.31
CA SER A 387 -17.38 5.25 -23.64
C SER A 387 -18.47 4.37 -23.03
N VAL A 388 -18.59 3.12 -23.50
CA VAL A 388 -19.60 2.20 -22.98
C VAL A 388 -19.11 1.68 -21.63
N GLU A 389 -19.42 2.43 -20.58
CA GLU A 389 -19.08 2.07 -19.20
C GLU A 389 -19.96 0.89 -18.74
N VAL A 390 -19.41 -0.31 -18.87
CA VAL A 390 -19.94 -1.50 -18.18
C VAL A 390 -19.10 -1.69 -16.93
N THR A 391 -19.73 -1.48 -15.77
CA THR A 391 -19.11 -1.63 -14.44
C THR A 391 -19.58 -2.93 -13.80
N SER A 392 -18.63 -3.76 -13.36
CA SER A 392 -18.89 -4.93 -12.49
C SER A 392 -18.05 -4.77 -11.21
N SER A 393 -18.64 -4.92 -10.03
CA SER A 393 -17.97 -4.68 -8.74
C SER A 393 -17.70 -5.96 -7.95
N ILE A 394 -16.50 -6.07 -7.36
CA ILE A 394 -16.06 -7.22 -6.56
C ILE A 394 -15.47 -6.71 -5.22
N GLU A 395 -15.93 -7.26 -4.10
CA GLU A 395 -15.40 -7.01 -2.76
C GLU A 395 -14.23 -7.97 -2.43
N ILE A 396 -13.11 -7.43 -1.92
CA ILE A 396 -11.92 -8.20 -1.55
C ILE A 396 -11.41 -7.74 -0.18
N SER A 397 -11.45 -8.61 0.83
CA SER A 397 -11.11 -8.25 2.21
C SER A 397 -9.62 -8.43 2.53
N ALA A 398 -8.96 -7.38 3.04
CA ALA A 398 -7.89 -7.58 4.02
C ALA A 398 -8.52 -7.83 5.41
N SER A 399 -7.85 -8.56 6.29
CA SER A 399 -8.49 -9.24 7.43
C SER A 399 -9.27 -8.30 8.37
N TYR A 400 -10.61 -8.32 8.24
CA TYR A 400 -11.55 -7.54 9.06
C TYR A 400 -11.41 -7.85 10.56
N SER A 401 -10.96 -9.05 10.90
CA SER A 401 -10.77 -9.56 12.26
C SER A 401 -9.70 -8.81 13.09
N TRP A 402 -8.84 -8.01 12.45
CA TRP A 402 -7.84 -7.18 13.14
C TRP A 402 -7.95 -5.68 12.81
N GLY A 403 -8.92 -5.27 11.98
CA GLY A 403 -9.11 -3.87 11.57
C GLY A 403 -8.44 -3.48 10.23
N GLY A 404 -8.16 -4.46 9.38
CA GLY A 404 -7.73 -4.23 7.99
C GLY A 404 -8.85 -3.63 7.12
N SER A 405 -8.45 -2.95 6.04
CA SER A 405 -9.38 -2.34 5.07
C SER A 405 -9.82 -3.33 3.99
N VAL A 406 -11.08 -3.23 3.54
CA VAL A 406 -11.62 -4.00 2.41
C VAL A 406 -11.45 -3.16 1.14
N ALA A 407 -10.94 -3.79 0.09
CA ALA A 407 -10.84 -3.24 -1.25
C ALA A 407 -12.10 -3.57 -2.05
N THR A 408 -12.58 -2.63 -2.87
CA THR A 408 -13.49 -2.95 -3.97
C THR A 408 -12.77 -2.71 -5.28
N THR A 409 -12.78 -3.71 -6.15
CA THR A 409 -12.29 -3.59 -7.53
C THR A 409 -13.47 -3.64 -8.47
N GLU A 410 -13.56 -2.65 -9.34
CA GLU A 410 -14.48 -2.58 -10.45
C GLU A 410 -13.77 -2.88 -11.77
N GLU A 411 -14.35 -3.68 -12.64
CA GLU A 411 -13.90 -3.73 -14.03
C GLU A 411 -14.53 -2.59 -14.82
N LYS A 412 -13.74 -1.90 -15.64
CA LYS A 412 -14.21 -0.87 -16.57
C LYS A 412 -13.64 -1.11 -17.96
N THR A 413 -14.53 -1.17 -18.94
CA THR A 413 -14.18 -1.30 -20.36
C THR A 413 -14.01 0.08 -21.00
N TYR A 414 -12.97 0.21 -21.82
CA TYR A 414 -12.58 1.41 -22.53
C TYR A 414 -12.53 1.16 -24.03
N GLY A 415 -12.95 2.15 -24.82
CA GLY A 415 -12.71 2.19 -26.25
C GLY A 415 -11.29 2.67 -26.58
N ALA A 416 -10.70 2.14 -27.66
CA ALA A 416 -9.46 2.62 -28.25
C ALA A 416 -9.63 2.70 -29.77
N GLU A 417 -9.31 3.85 -30.36
CA GLU A 417 -9.44 4.08 -31.80
C GLU A 417 -8.08 4.09 -32.49
N LEU A 418 -7.96 3.28 -33.55
CA LEU A 418 -6.80 3.21 -34.44
C LEU A 418 -7.20 3.76 -35.82
N PRO A 419 -6.84 5.02 -36.14
CA PRO A 419 -6.95 5.55 -37.49
C PRO A 419 -6.04 4.77 -38.43
N LEU A 420 -6.62 4.24 -39.51
CA LEU A 420 -5.91 3.57 -40.60
C LEU A 420 -5.70 4.53 -41.76
N ARG A 421 -4.50 4.47 -42.33
CA ARG A 421 -4.11 5.11 -43.60
C ARG A 421 -4.44 4.19 -44.78
N PRO A 422 -4.40 4.69 -46.02
CA PRO A 422 -4.58 3.85 -47.20
C PRO A 422 -3.55 2.72 -47.20
N TYR A 423 -3.95 1.56 -47.72
CA TYR A 423 -3.16 0.32 -47.76
C TYR A 423 -2.85 -0.35 -46.41
N GLN A 424 -3.28 0.20 -45.26
CA GLN A 424 -3.23 -0.51 -43.99
C GLN A 424 -4.42 -1.47 -43.87
N THR A 425 -4.13 -2.77 -43.90
CA THR A 425 -5.12 -3.86 -44.01
C THR A 425 -5.30 -4.66 -42.72
N TYR A 426 -4.51 -4.35 -41.69
CA TYR A 426 -4.52 -5.02 -40.40
C TYR A 426 -4.28 -4.01 -39.28
N GLY A 427 -5.02 -4.13 -38.19
CA GLY A 427 -4.79 -3.39 -36.96
C GLY A 427 -5.02 -4.27 -35.74
N ALA A 428 -4.31 -4.00 -34.66
CA ALA A 428 -4.41 -4.73 -33.41
C ALA A 428 -4.16 -3.85 -32.18
N ILE A 429 -4.79 -4.21 -31.07
CA ILE A 429 -4.54 -3.65 -29.74
C ILE A 429 -3.84 -4.69 -28.86
N TYR A 430 -2.78 -4.26 -28.19
CA TYR A 430 -2.06 -5.04 -27.19
C TYR A 430 -2.09 -4.31 -25.87
N GLN A 431 -2.43 -5.00 -24.79
CA GLN A 431 -2.49 -4.42 -23.44
C GLN A 431 -1.39 -5.04 -22.58
N ALA A 432 -0.75 -4.23 -21.74
CA ALA A 432 0.11 -4.75 -20.69
C ALA A 432 -0.77 -5.36 -19.59
N ILE A 433 -0.61 -6.67 -19.39
CA ILE A 433 -1.30 -7.47 -18.39
C ILE A 433 -0.33 -7.81 -17.26
N ASP A 434 -0.78 -7.67 -16.02
CA ASP A 434 -0.10 -8.12 -14.82
C ASP A 434 -0.73 -9.43 -14.32
N ASP A 435 0.05 -10.51 -14.22
CA ASP A 435 -0.32 -11.69 -13.43
C ASP A 435 0.42 -11.66 -12.08
N TYR A 436 -0.29 -11.98 -11.01
CA TYR A 436 0.23 -11.99 -9.64
C TYR A 436 0.18 -13.42 -9.08
N VAL A 437 1.34 -13.93 -8.66
CA VAL A 437 1.47 -15.22 -7.97
C VAL A 437 1.89 -14.97 -6.53
N ILE A 438 1.12 -15.48 -5.57
CA ILE A 438 1.36 -15.28 -4.13
C ILE A 438 1.86 -16.59 -3.53
N LYS A 439 3.01 -16.51 -2.83
CA LYS A 439 3.67 -17.64 -2.19
C LYS A 439 3.83 -17.42 -0.70
N ARG A 440 3.61 -18.49 0.06
CA ARG A 440 3.94 -18.57 1.49
C ARG A 440 5.44 -18.51 1.72
N LYS A 441 5.83 -18.36 3.00
CA LYS A 441 7.23 -18.44 3.47
C LYS A 441 7.96 -19.73 3.03
N ASP A 442 7.25 -20.85 2.89
CA ASP A 442 7.81 -22.13 2.44
C ASP A 442 7.93 -22.25 0.90
N GLY A 443 7.47 -21.24 0.16
CA GLY A 443 7.47 -21.21 -1.31
C GLY A 443 6.23 -21.84 -1.97
N THR A 444 5.30 -22.41 -1.21
CA THR A 444 4.03 -22.95 -1.76
C THR A 444 3.09 -21.83 -2.17
N GLU A 445 2.32 -22.03 -3.24
CA GLU A 445 1.35 -21.05 -3.72
C GLU A 445 0.05 -21.02 -2.90
N VAL A 446 -0.56 -19.85 -2.81
CA VAL A 446 -1.86 -19.66 -2.15
C VAL A 446 -2.97 -19.91 -3.16
N GLY A 447 -3.61 -21.08 -3.06
CA GLY A 447 -4.66 -21.51 -3.98
C GLY A 447 -5.82 -20.52 -4.05
N GLY A 448 -6.15 -20.06 -5.26
CA GLY A 448 -7.25 -19.12 -5.51
C GLY A 448 -6.96 -17.65 -5.19
N ALA A 449 -5.76 -17.32 -4.67
CA ALA A 449 -5.34 -15.93 -4.45
C ALA A 449 -4.58 -15.32 -5.63
N ASN A 450 -3.98 -16.15 -6.50
CA ASN A 450 -3.37 -15.70 -7.75
C ASN A 450 -4.42 -14.96 -8.60
N PHE A 451 -4.09 -13.77 -9.09
CA PHE A 451 -5.02 -12.89 -9.81
C PHE A 451 -4.32 -12.18 -10.97
N ARG A 452 -5.10 -11.55 -11.84
CA ARG A 452 -4.65 -10.96 -13.10
C ARG A 452 -5.34 -9.62 -13.30
N ASN A 453 -4.63 -8.61 -13.78
CA ASN A 453 -5.23 -7.31 -14.09
C ASN A 453 -4.72 -6.74 -15.43
N GLY A 454 -5.63 -6.18 -16.22
CA GLY A 454 -5.29 -5.40 -17.40
C GLY A 454 -4.95 -3.95 -17.01
N SER A 455 -3.81 -3.43 -17.45
CA SER A 455 -3.41 -2.05 -17.16
C SER A 455 -3.95 -1.04 -18.19
N LYS A 456 -3.88 0.26 -17.88
CA LYS A 456 -4.15 1.34 -18.85
C LYS A 456 -3.04 1.49 -19.92
N ASN A 457 -1.94 0.74 -19.83
CA ASN A 457 -0.86 0.78 -20.81
C ASN A 457 -1.19 -0.17 -21.96
N TYR A 458 -1.55 0.37 -23.11
CA TYR A 458 -1.81 -0.37 -24.34
C TYR A 458 -1.02 0.20 -25.52
N HIS A 459 -0.81 -0.62 -26.55
CA HIS A 459 -0.28 -0.22 -27.86
C HIS A 459 -1.29 -0.54 -28.94
N LEU A 460 -1.50 0.42 -29.84
CA LEU A 460 -2.21 0.22 -31.09
C LEU A 460 -1.18 0.11 -32.21
N VAL A 461 -1.31 -0.90 -33.06
CA VAL A 461 -0.42 -1.12 -34.20
C VAL A 461 -1.22 -1.43 -35.46
N ALA A 462 -0.74 -0.92 -36.59
CA ALA A 462 -1.29 -1.17 -37.92
C ALA A 462 -0.22 -1.74 -38.85
N TRP A 463 -0.63 -2.59 -39.79
CA TRP A 463 0.22 -3.12 -40.85
C TRP A 463 -0.35 -2.79 -42.24
N PRO A 464 0.49 -2.33 -43.20
CA PRO A 464 1.92 -2.02 -43.07
C PRO A 464 2.22 -0.86 -42.10
N SER A 465 3.35 -0.93 -41.39
CA SER A 465 3.77 0.11 -40.43
C SER A 465 4.20 1.42 -41.10
N GLN A 466 4.47 1.36 -42.40
CA GLN A 466 4.83 2.46 -43.30
C GLN A 466 3.94 2.37 -44.54
N ASP A 467 3.54 3.49 -45.14
CA ASP A 467 2.82 3.47 -46.43
C ASP A 467 3.68 2.74 -47.50
N PRO A 468 3.18 1.67 -48.15
CA PRO A 468 3.93 0.95 -49.18
C PRO A 468 4.27 1.80 -50.41
N ASN A 469 3.63 2.96 -50.59
CA ASN A 469 3.96 3.95 -51.62
C ASN A 469 4.88 5.09 -51.11
N ALA A 470 5.25 5.11 -49.83
CA ALA A 470 6.26 6.03 -49.32
C ALA A 470 7.63 5.66 -49.91
N ALA A 471 7.99 6.31 -51.01
CA ALA A 471 9.31 6.16 -51.63
C ALA A 471 10.41 6.36 -50.59
N LYS A 472 11.26 5.34 -50.42
CA LYS A 472 12.39 5.33 -49.49
C LYS A 472 13.15 6.67 -49.60
N PRO A 473 13.25 7.47 -48.53
CA PRO A 473 13.96 8.74 -48.62
C PRO A 473 15.41 8.48 -49.01
N ALA A 474 15.84 9.14 -50.08
CA ALA A 474 17.24 9.21 -50.45
C ALA A 474 18.05 9.73 -49.24
N PRO A 475 19.33 9.34 -49.08
CA PRO A 475 20.15 9.83 -47.97
C PRO A 475 20.13 11.35 -47.96
N ALA A 476 19.56 11.93 -46.90
CA ALA A 476 19.26 13.35 -46.88
C ALA A 476 20.56 14.16 -46.89
N ALA A 477 20.82 14.85 -48.01
CA ALA A 477 21.68 16.01 -48.01
C ALA A 477 21.18 17.01 -46.95
N PRO A 478 22.06 17.77 -46.27
CA PRO A 478 21.68 18.55 -45.11
C PRO A 478 20.64 19.63 -45.47
N ILE A 479 19.40 19.42 -45.03
CA ILE A 479 18.31 20.36 -45.28
C ILE A 479 18.42 21.51 -44.29
N ALA A 480 18.82 22.68 -44.80
CA ALA A 480 18.72 23.93 -44.06
C ALA A 480 17.24 24.33 -43.92
N GLY A 481 16.71 24.25 -42.70
CA GLY A 481 15.29 24.52 -42.42
C GLY A 481 14.90 24.24 -40.98
N ARG A 482 15.53 24.92 -40.01
CA ARG A 482 15.20 24.79 -38.59
C ARG A 482 13.76 25.23 -38.33
N ALA A 483 12.90 24.30 -37.91
CA ALA A 483 11.72 24.66 -37.13
C ALA A 483 12.19 25.08 -35.73
N THR A 484 12.27 26.38 -35.47
CA THR A 484 12.37 26.90 -34.10
C THR A 484 11.06 26.64 -33.37
N PRO A 485 11.07 26.24 -32.08
CA PRO A 485 9.85 26.14 -31.29
C PRO A 485 9.04 27.45 -31.35
N ALA A 486 7.71 27.32 -31.44
CA ALA A 486 6.82 28.48 -31.61
C ALA A 486 6.92 29.50 -30.46
N ILE A 487 7.32 29.03 -29.26
CA ILE A 487 7.61 29.85 -28.09
C ILE A 487 9.00 29.45 -27.54
N PRO A 488 10.04 30.29 -27.66
CA PRO A 488 11.37 29.97 -27.14
C PRO A 488 11.45 30.08 -25.61
N GLY A 489 12.44 29.40 -25.00
CA GLY A 489 12.80 29.59 -23.59
C GLY A 489 13.17 31.06 -23.29
N GLY A 490 12.72 31.55 -22.15
CA GLY A 490 12.73 32.97 -21.76
C GLY A 490 11.40 33.71 -22.00
N THR A 491 10.37 33.06 -22.54
CA THR A 491 9.10 33.70 -22.90
C THR A 491 8.04 33.56 -21.80
N THR A 492 7.41 34.68 -21.42
CA THR A 492 6.16 34.69 -20.64
C THR A 492 4.97 34.67 -21.61
N LEU A 493 3.98 33.81 -21.35
CA LEU A 493 2.80 33.67 -22.21
C LEU A 493 1.79 34.78 -21.88
N GLU A 494 1.42 35.56 -22.91
CA GLU A 494 0.47 36.66 -22.79
C GLU A 494 -0.95 36.13 -22.49
N VAL A 495 -1.61 36.72 -21.50
CA VAL A 495 -3.02 36.42 -21.17
C VAL A 495 -3.91 36.77 -22.37
N GLY A 496 -4.83 35.88 -22.72
CA GLY A 496 -5.79 36.03 -23.82
C GLY A 496 -5.21 35.74 -25.21
N LYS A 497 -3.89 35.56 -25.36
CA LYS A 497 -3.27 35.30 -26.66
C LYS A 497 -3.38 33.84 -27.07
N GLN A 498 -3.88 33.61 -28.28
CA GLN A 498 -3.96 32.29 -28.90
C GLN A 498 -2.66 31.97 -29.65
N TYR A 499 -2.11 30.79 -29.41
CA TYR A 499 -0.95 30.25 -30.11
C TYR A 499 -1.36 28.97 -30.85
N PHE A 500 -1.38 29.01 -32.18
CA PHE A 500 -1.92 27.94 -33.02
C PHE A 500 -0.90 26.83 -33.32
N SER A 501 -1.39 25.61 -33.54
CA SER A 501 -0.62 24.53 -34.15
C SER A 501 -0.23 24.89 -35.60
N PRO A 502 0.82 24.28 -36.18
CA PRO A 502 1.22 24.53 -37.57
C PRO A 502 0.09 24.35 -38.59
N ASN A 503 -0.72 23.30 -38.45
CA ASN A 503 -1.93 23.04 -39.24
C ASN A 503 -3.16 23.89 -38.86
N ARG A 504 -3.03 24.75 -37.85
CA ARG A 504 -4.07 25.61 -37.25
C ARG A 504 -5.32 24.91 -36.70
N GLN A 505 -5.35 23.59 -36.63
CA GLN A 505 -6.51 22.85 -36.10
C GLN A 505 -6.70 23.03 -34.59
N TYR A 506 -5.66 23.43 -33.87
CA TYR A 506 -5.70 23.67 -32.43
C TYR A 506 -5.05 25.01 -32.09
N TYR A 507 -5.43 25.57 -30.94
CA TYR A 507 -4.70 26.67 -30.30
C TYR A 507 -4.60 26.46 -28.80
N MET A 508 -3.51 26.95 -28.20
CA MET A 508 -3.32 27.06 -26.77
C MET A 508 -3.45 28.52 -26.32
N ILE A 509 -4.00 28.75 -25.12
CA ILE A 509 -4.29 30.08 -24.58
C ILE A 509 -4.08 30.09 -23.05
N HIS A 510 -3.40 31.13 -22.56
CA HIS A 510 -3.40 31.47 -21.13
C HIS A 510 -4.65 32.32 -20.85
N GLN A 511 -5.61 31.79 -20.12
CA GLN A 511 -6.91 32.41 -19.90
C GLN A 511 -6.88 33.42 -18.74
N PRO A 512 -7.79 34.42 -18.69
CA PRO A 512 -7.83 35.41 -17.62
C PRO A 512 -8.13 34.88 -16.22
N ASP A 513 -8.52 33.62 -16.08
CA ASP A 513 -8.74 32.91 -14.81
C ASP A 513 -7.47 32.20 -14.28
N GLY A 514 -6.37 32.24 -15.04
CA GLY A 514 -5.11 31.55 -14.73
C GLY A 514 -5.03 30.12 -15.29
N ASN A 515 -6.03 29.63 -16.02
CA ASN A 515 -5.95 28.33 -16.69
C ASN A 515 -5.09 28.42 -17.96
N PHE A 516 -4.37 27.35 -18.31
CA PHE A 516 -3.69 27.24 -19.60
C PHE A 516 -4.31 26.11 -20.40
N VAL A 517 -5.02 26.46 -21.47
CA VAL A 517 -5.99 25.57 -22.12
C VAL A 517 -5.69 25.42 -23.61
N ILE A 518 -5.90 24.22 -24.14
CA ILE A 518 -5.91 23.89 -25.55
C ILE A 518 -7.35 23.70 -26.01
N TYR A 519 -7.69 24.32 -27.14
CA TYR A 519 -8.96 24.20 -27.83
C TYR A 519 -8.76 23.73 -29.27
N ASN A 520 -9.76 23.06 -29.83
CA ASN A 520 -9.87 22.89 -31.27
C ASN A 520 -10.34 24.21 -31.91
N SER A 521 -9.60 24.71 -32.90
CA SER A 521 -9.83 26.01 -33.53
C SER A 521 -11.14 26.11 -34.32
N SER A 522 -11.72 24.99 -34.74
CA SER A 522 -12.90 24.98 -35.61
C SER A 522 -14.22 25.23 -34.86
N ASN A 523 -14.28 24.85 -33.58
CA ASN A 523 -15.49 24.85 -32.77
C ASN A 523 -15.27 25.36 -31.33
N ASN A 524 -14.04 25.75 -30.97
CA ASN A 524 -13.61 26.08 -29.60
C ASN A 524 -13.93 24.97 -28.58
N HIS A 525 -13.95 23.70 -29.02
CA HIS A 525 -14.12 22.58 -28.10
C HIS A 525 -12.87 22.40 -27.24
N PHE A 526 -13.07 22.20 -25.94
CA PHE A 526 -11.99 21.96 -24.98
C PHE A 526 -11.26 20.66 -25.33
N VAL A 527 -9.93 20.68 -25.28
CA VAL A 527 -9.07 19.52 -25.54
C VAL A 527 -8.28 19.14 -24.29
N TRP A 528 -7.70 20.13 -23.61
CA TRP A 528 -6.83 19.94 -22.46
C TRP A 528 -6.67 21.23 -21.67
N GLY A 529 -6.52 21.18 -20.34
CA GLY A 529 -6.28 22.35 -19.49
C GLY A 529 -5.33 22.05 -18.32
N SER A 530 -4.47 23.01 -17.96
CA SER A 530 -3.45 22.81 -16.92
C SER A 530 -4.05 22.58 -15.52
N TYR A 531 -5.14 23.26 -15.18
CA TYR A 531 -5.92 22.96 -13.98
C TYR A 531 -6.64 21.60 -14.13
N ASN A 532 -7.38 21.44 -15.22
CA ASN A 532 -8.25 20.29 -15.46
C ASN A 532 -7.52 18.94 -15.52
N ASN A 533 -6.32 18.90 -16.08
CA ASN A 533 -5.59 17.67 -16.36
C ASN A 533 -4.33 17.48 -15.49
N LEU A 534 -3.73 18.55 -14.95
CA LEU A 534 -2.49 18.49 -14.16
C LEU A 534 -2.58 19.18 -12.79
N GLY A 535 -3.76 19.67 -12.38
CA GLY A 535 -3.98 20.28 -11.07
C GLY A 535 -3.20 21.58 -10.84
N ALA A 536 -2.75 22.27 -11.89
CA ALA A 536 -2.11 23.58 -11.75
C ALA A 536 -3.12 24.60 -11.18
N PRO A 537 -2.79 25.36 -10.12
CA PRO A 537 -3.77 26.24 -9.47
C PRO A 537 -4.24 27.36 -10.40
N LEU A 538 -5.52 27.72 -10.27
CA LEU A 538 -6.11 28.88 -10.94
C LEU A 538 -5.76 30.15 -10.15
N ASP A 539 -4.90 30.99 -10.71
CA ASP A 539 -4.57 32.33 -10.19
C ASP A 539 -4.66 33.35 -11.34
N PRO A 540 -5.69 34.22 -11.39
CA PRO A 540 -5.84 35.29 -12.39
C PRO A 540 -4.67 36.29 -12.44
N ALA A 541 -3.86 36.38 -11.38
CA ALA A 541 -2.66 37.22 -11.33
C ALA A 541 -1.37 36.43 -11.59
N GLY A 542 -1.46 35.11 -11.77
CA GLY A 542 -0.35 34.24 -12.12
C GLY A 542 0.07 34.34 -13.59
N ARG A 543 1.19 33.70 -13.94
CA ARG A 543 1.70 33.69 -15.31
C ARG A 543 2.43 32.39 -15.68
N TYR A 544 2.18 31.90 -16.89
CA TYR A 544 2.97 30.82 -17.49
C TYR A 544 4.25 31.39 -18.12
N VAL A 545 5.39 30.79 -17.80
CA VAL A 545 6.70 31.15 -18.33
C VAL A 545 7.39 29.90 -18.82
N MET A 546 7.73 29.86 -20.11
CA MET A 546 8.70 28.90 -20.64
C MET A 546 10.09 29.42 -20.29
N GLN A 547 10.72 28.86 -19.25
CA GLN A 547 11.99 29.34 -18.72
C GLN A 547 13.17 28.98 -19.63
N SER A 548 14.27 29.73 -19.55
CA SER A 548 15.46 29.52 -20.41
C SER A 548 16.23 28.23 -20.11
N ASP A 549 16.02 27.64 -18.94
CA ASP A 549 16.53 26.32 -18.55
C ASP A 549 15.71 25.15 -19.14
N GLY A 550 14.62 25.44 -19.86
CA GLY A 550 13.74 24.46 -20.48
C GLY A 550 12.55 24.02 -19.62
N ASN A 551 12.26 24.69 -18.50
CA ASN A 551 11.13 24.38 -17.63
C ASN A 551 9.90 25.24 -17.96
N LEU A 552 8.74 24.66 -18.24
CA LEU A 552 7.48 25.42 -18.28
C LEU A 552 6.94 25.53 -16.86
N SER A 553 6.75 26.75 -16.37
CA SER A 553 6.33 27.03 -15.00
C SER A 553 5.15 27.99 -14.92
N PHE A 554 4.28 27.79 -13.93
CA PHE A 554 3.29 28.76 -13.50
C PHE A 554 3.80 29.47 -12.23
N LEU A 555 3.90 30.79 -12.29
CA LEU A 555 4.43 31.65 -11.23
C LEU A 555 3.35 32.59 -10.70
N ASN A 556 3.31 32.81 -9.39
CA ASN A 556 2.45 33.83 -8.78
C ASN A 556 3.05 35.27 -8.93
N PRO A 557 2.34 36.33 -8.51
CA PRO A 557 2.86 37.70 -8.55
C PRO A 557 4.18 37.93 -7.79
N ASN A 558 4.44 37.15 -6.74
CA ASN A 558 5.69 37.20 -5.95
C ASN A 558 6.87 36.47 -6.62
N ASN A 559 6.65 35.88 -7.80
CA ASN A 559 7.58 35.00 -8.53
C ASN A 559 7.80 33.62 -7.90
N GLU A 560 6.95 33.21 -6.97
CA GLU A 560 6.98 31.85 -6.42
C GLU A 560 6.39 30.88 -7.43
N GLN A 561 7.05 29.73 -7.62
CA GLN A 561 6.63 28.71 -8.58
C GLN A 561 5.53 27.84 -7.98
N LEU A 562 4.29 28.02 -8.45
CA LEU A 562 3.13 27.25 -8.00
C LEU A 562 3.02 25.89 -8.71
N TRP A 563 3.45 25.81 -9.97
CA TRP A 563 3.43 24.58 -10.77
C TRP A 563 4.54 24.58 -11.83
N SER A 564 4.99 23.41 -12.30
CA SER A 564 5.89 23.29 -13.45
C SER A 564 5.93 21.89 -14.06
N THR A 565 6.35 21.77 -15.31
CA THR A 565 6.63 20.48 -15.99
C THR A 565 7.86 19.74 -15.45
N ARG A 566 8.71 20.39 -14.63
CA ARG A 566 9.96 19.85 -14.06
C ARG A 566 10.99 19.41 -15.12
N THR A 567 10.86 19.91 -16.35
CA THR A 567 11.84 19.70 -17.43
C THR A 567 13.03 20.64 -17.26
N ARG A 568 14.26 20.18 -17.52
CA ARG A 568 15.50 20.99 -17.39
C ARG A 568 16.50 20.69 -18.50
N VAL A 569 16.22 21.19 -19.70
CA VAL A 569 17.14 21.13 -20.85
C VAL A 569 17.25 22.54 -21.44
N ALA A 570 18.36 23.22 -21.18
CA ALA A 570 18.55 24.62 -21.52
C ALA A 570 18.34 24.89 -23.03
N GLY A 571 17.67 26.01 -23.33
CA GLY A 571 17.32 26.38 -24.70
C GLY A 571 16.14 25.61 -25.31
N SER A 572 15.47 24.73 -24.56
CA SER A 572 14.22 24.11 -25.02
C SER A 572 13.11 25.15 -25.17
N GLY A 573 12.16 24.89 -26.07
CA GLY A 573 10.99 25.75 -26.29
C GLY A 573 9.68 24.96 -26.25
N LEU A 574 8.59 25.70 -26.18
CA LEU A 574 7.22 25.19 -26.13
C LEU A 574 6.59 25.26 -27.52
N GLN A 575 5.85 24.23 -27.91
CA GLN A 575 5.07 24.18 -29.14
C GLN A 575 3.74 23.47 -28.94
N LEU A 576 2.79 23.71 -29.85
CA LEU A 576 1.56 22.94 -29.98
C LEU A 576 1.67 22.08 -31.24
N SER A 577 1.59 20.76 -31.08
CA SER A 577 1.62 19.83 -32.20
C SER A 577 0.34 19.91 -33.05
N ASP A 578 0.42 19.44 -34.30
CA ASP A 578 -0.72 19.35 -35.22
C ASP A 578 -1.88 18.50 -34.72
N ASN A 579 -1.63 17.63 -33.72
CA ASN A 579 -2.62 16.76 -33.08
C ASN A 579 -3.11 17.31 -31.73
N GLY A 580 -2.92 18.60 -31.45
CA GLY A 580 -3.46 19.26 -30.26
C GLY A 580 -2.74 18.95 -28.95
N LYS A 581 -1.57 18.31 -28.99
CA LYS A 581 -0.74 18.06 -27.79
C LYS A 581 0.26 19.18 -27.58
N LEU A 582 0.35 19.67 -26.35
CA LEU A 582 1.40 20.59 -25.91
C LEU A 582 2.71 19.82 -25.79
N GLU A 583 3.81 20.37 -26.31
CA GLU A 583 5.12 19.71 -26.31
C GLU A 583 6.23 20.68 -25.89
N ILE A 584 7.19 20.19 -25.10
CA ILE A 584 8.48 20.86 -24.88
C ILE A 584 9.52 20.14 -25.72
N VAL A 585 10.23 20.89 -26.56
CA VAL A 585 11.20 20.38 -27.54
C VAL A 585 12.59 20.95 -27.28
N SER A 586 13.59 20.08 -27.23
CA SER A 586 14.99 20.45 -27.01
C SER A 586 15.65 21.06 -28.25
N PRO A 587 16.80 21.75 -28.11
CA PRO A 587 17.60 22.21 -29.26
C PRO A 587 18.06 21.10 -30.22
N ALA A 588 18.00 19.83 -29.79
CA ALA A 588 18.26 18.64 -30.60
C ALA A 588 17.01 18.08 -31.30
N ASN A 589 15.90 18.83 -31.29
CA ASN A 589 14.60 18.45 -31.87
C ASN A 589 13.99 17.16 -31.27
N GLN A 590 14.24 16.91 -29.98
CA GLN A 590 13.61 15.82 -29.24
C GLN A 590 12.49 16.37 -28.36
N VAL A 591 11.31 15.73 -28.41
CA VAL A 591 10.21 16.03 -27.48
C VAL A 591 10.56 15.43 -26.12
N ILE A 592 10.82 16.28 -25.14
CA ILE A 592 11.24 15.87 -23.78
C ILE A 592 10.08 15.80 -22.78
N TRP A 593 8.94 16.40 -23.14
CA TRP A 593 7.69 16.32 -22.38
C TRP A 593 6.52 16.64 -23.31
N ARG A 594 5.36 16.00 -23.09
CA ARG A 594 4.11 16.30 -23.79
C ARG A 594 2.90 16.03 -22.91
N THR A 595 1.77 16.63 -23.26
CA THR A 595 0.46 16.25 -22.69
C THR A 595 0.01 14.89 -23.23
N ASN A 596 -0.69 14.12 -22.40
CA ASN A 596 -1.30 12.83 -22.78
C ASN A 596 -2.41 13.03 -23.81
#